data_AF-A0A254SVQ3-F1
#
_entry.id   AF-A0A254SVQ3-F1
#
_cell.length_a   1.000
_cell.length_b   1.000
_cell.length_c   1.000
_cell.angle_alpha   90.00
_cell.angle_beta   90.00
_cell.angle_gamma   90.00
#
_symmetry.space_group_name_H-M   'P 1'
#
loop_
_entity.id
_entity.type
_entity.pdbx_description
1 polymer ?
#
loop_
_entity_poly.entity_id
_entity_poly.type
_entity_poly.pdbx_seq_one_letter_code
_entity_poly.pdbx_strand_id
1 'polypeptide(L)'
;MKKILAYLSLAALVLTGCAGSKSDDPEALDNALVGFTSCVQGSRWQEALEYVTPSEADAIATSDGYEFKDEYKTAARRLPLSTLRRAGLQVDGRGRLIGIKDAMDEANGRYVMSEEQAKVGTNLKQMEDERVKRRIEQGQKILQEEEEEANQEQEEIVYSNKLTEEEKRKYGSTRDLQAPEAYEDESTQEAEEEIYGGDYENP
;
A
#
# COMPACT_ATOMS: atom_id res chain seq x y z
N MET A 1 65.91 -2.22 39.96
CA MET A 1 64.46 -1.94 39.80
C MET A 1 64.10 -1.11 38.56
N LYS A 2 64.85 -0.07 38.18
CA LYS A 2 64.53 0.78 37.00
C LYS A 2 64.53 0.05 35.65
N LYS A 3 65.39 -0.96 35.47
CA LYS A 3 65.48 -1.75 34.21
C LYS A 3 64.26 -2.65 33.98
N ILE A 4 63.70 -3.21 35.05
CA ILE A 4 62.53 -4.10 34.97
C ILE A 4 61.29 -3.32 34.53
N LEU A 5 61.14 -2.09 35.04
CA LEU A 5 60.05 -1.18 34.68
C LEU A 5 60.10 -0.78 33.19
N ALA A 6 61.31 -0.58 32.63
CA ALA A 6 61.50 -0.30 31.21
C ALA A 6 61.16 -1.50 30.31
N TYR A 7 61.50 -2.73 30.72
CA TYR A 7 61.11 -3.94 29.98
C TYR A 7 59.60 -4.20 30.05
N LEU A 8 58.96 -3.89 31.18
CA LEU A 8 57.52 -4.02 31.36
C LEU A 8 56.74 -2.99 30.53
N SER A 9 57.25 -1.76 30.41
CA SER A 9 56.67 -0.76 29.50
C SER A 9 56.86 -1.10 28.03
N LEU A 10 57.99 -1.73 27.66
CA LEU A 10 58.24 -2.16 26.27
C LEU A 10 57.34 -3.35 25.90
N ALA A 11 57.14 -4.30 26.81
CA ALA A 11 56.22 -5.42 26.62
C ALA A 11 54.75 -4.97 26.53
N ALA A 12 54.35 -3.96 27.31
CA ALA A 12 53.01 -3.37 27.21
C ALA A 12 52.78 -2.69 25.84
N LEU A 13 53.80 -2.05 25.27
CA LEU A 13 53.73 -1.37 23.98
C LEU A 13 53.59 -2.37 22.80
N VAL A 14 54.26 -3.52 22.92
CA VAL A 14 54.14 -4.63 21.95
C VAL A 14 52.76 -5.29 22.02
N LEU A 15 52.14 -5.37 23.20
CA LEU A 15 50.80 -5.95 23.37
C LEU A 15 49.67 -5.01 22.92
N THR A 16 49.87 -3.69 22.98
CA THR A 16 48.90 -2.70 22.44
C THR A 16 48.95 -2.58 20.91
N GLY A 17 49.96 -3.18 20.25
CA GLY A 17 50.13 -3.13 18.78
C GLY A 17 49.30 -4.17 18.00
N CYS A 18 48.54 -5.05 18.66
CA CYS A 18 47.68 -6.04 18.02
C CYS A 18 46.23 -5.56 17.81
N ALA A 19 46.00 -4.24 17.78
CA ALA A 19 44.75 -3.70 17.25
C ALA A 19 44.83 -3.82 15.72
N GLY A 20 44.12 -4.80 15.16
CA GLY A 20 44.12 -5.11 13.72
C GLY A 20 44.01 -3.83 12.89
N SER A 21 45.05 -3.57 12.10
CA SER A 21 45.05 -2.46 11.16
C SER A 21 43.90 -2.65 10.19
N LYS A 22 42.99 -1.67 10.13
CA LYS A 22 41.94 -1.63 9.11
C LYS A 22 42.63 -1.55 7.74
N SER A 23 42.31 -2.51 6.88
CA SER A 23 42.76 -2.50 5.49
C SER A 23 41.67 -1.80 4.68
N ASP A 24 42.02 -0.73 3.98
CA ASP A 24 41.12 0.01 3.09
C ASP A 24 41.26 -0.47 1.64
N ASP A 25 41.74 -1.71 1.45
CA ASP A 25 41.96 -2.32 0.14
C ASP A 25 40.62 -2.83 -0.44
N PRO A 26 40.12 -2.20 -1.53
CA PRO A 26 38.85 -2.59 -2.14
C PRO A 26 38.90 -3.99 -2.77
N GLU A 27 40.06 -4.46 -3.24
CA GLU A 27 40.18 -5.80 -3.83
C GLU A 27 40.10 -6.88 -2.75
N ALA A 28 40.73 -6.64 -1.59
CA ALA A 28 40.63 -7.53 -0.45
C ALA A 28 39.19 -7.66 0.06
N LEU A 29 38.46 -6.55 0.12
CA LEU A 29 37.04 -6.54 0.47
C LEU A 29 36.20 -7.34 -0.52
N ASP A 30 36.37 -7.09 -1.82
CA ASP A 30 35.60 -7.81 -2.85
C ASP A 30 35.89 -9.31 -2.84
N ASN A 31 37.16 -9.71 -2.70
CA ASN A 31 37.54 -11.12 -2.61
C ASN A 31 36.93 -11.79 -1.37
N ALA A 32 36.95 -11.12 -0.22
CA ALA A 32 36.35 -11.64 1.01
C ALA A 32 34.82 -11.76 0.89
N LEU A 33 34.15 -10.78 0.29
CA LEU A 33 32.70 -10.82 0.06
C LEU A 33 32.29 -11.92 -0.92
N VAL A 34 33.03 -12.09 -2.02
CA VAL A 34 32.77 -13.16 -2.99
C VAL A 34 33.01 -14.53 -2.35
N GLY A 35 34.12 -14.70 -1.61
CA GLY A 35 34.43 -15.94 -0.89
C GLY A 35 33.35 -16.28 0.14
N PHE A 36 32.98 -15.32 0.97
CA PHE A 36 31.92 -15.46 1.97
C PHE A 36 30.57 -15.85 1.33
N THR A 37 30.13 -15.12 0.31
CA THR A 37 28.85 -15.39 -0.36
C THR A 37 28.83 -16.74 -1.07
N SER A 38 29.94 -17.14 -1.70
CA SER A 38 30.08 -18.47 -2.30
C SER A 38 29.98 -19.59 -1.26
N CYS A 39 30.63 -19.43 -0.11
CA CYS A 39 30.55 -20.40 0.99
C CYS A 39 29.12 -20.53 1.54
N VAL A 40 28.43 -19.40 1.74
CA VAL A 40 27.04 -19.37 2.21
C VAL A 40 26.10 -20.05 1.22
N GLN A 41 26.27 -19.78 -0.08
CA GLN A 41 25.48 -20.43 -1.14
C GLN A 41 25.73 -21.95 -1.20
N GLY A 42 26.97 -22.37 -1.01
CA GLY A 42 27.36 -23.78 -0.90
C GLY A 42 27.00 -24.45 0.42
N SER A 43 26.37 -23.74 1.37
CA SER A 43 26.11 -24.22 2.74
C SER A 43 27.38 -24.71 3.47
N ARG A 44 28.55 -24.14 3.13
CA ARG A 44 29.85 -24.41 3.75
C ARG A 44 30.06 -23.43 4.90
N TRP A 45 29.32 -23.63 5.99
CA TRP A 45 29.23 -22.66 7.10
C TRP A 45 30.55 -22.45 7.83
N GLN A 46 31.30 -23.52 8.05
CA GLN A 46 32.61 -23.45 8.69
C GLN A 46 33.59 -22.60 7.87
N GLU A 47 33.64 -22.81 6.55
CA GLU A 47 34.48 -21.99 5.66
C GLU A 47 34.00 -20.54 5.59
N ALA A 48 32.68 -20.31 5.66
CA ALA A 48 32.13 -18.95 5.72
C ALA A 48 32.55 -18.20 7.00
N LEU A 49 32.68 -18.88 8.14
CA LEU A 49 33.17 -18.30 9.40
C LEU A 49 34.62 -17.82 9.29
N GLU A 50 35.45 -18.45 8.45
CA GLU A 50 36.86 -18.05 8.28
C GLU A 50 37.01 -16.67 7.64
N TYR A 51 36.01 -16.25 6.85
CA TYR A 51 35.93 -14.93 6.24
C TYR A 51 35.42 -13.86 7.19
N VAL A 52 34.98 -14.20 8.40
CA VAL A 52 34.44 -13.28 9.40
C VAL A 52 35.47 -13.06 10.51
N THR A 53 35.50 -11.88 11.12
CA THR A 53 36.37 -11.65 12.28
C THR A 53 36.03 -12.59 13.44
N PRO A 54 37.01 -13.04 14.25
CA PRO A 54 36.75 -13.96 15.37
C PRO A 54 35.68 -13.47 16.33
N SER A 55 35.68 -12.17 16.64
CA SER A 55 34.68 -11.56 17.53
C SER A 55 33.27 -11.65 16.98
N GLU A 56 33.09 -11.52 15.67
CA GLU A 56 31.77 -11.64 15.04
C GLU A 56 31.40 -13.11 14.82
N ALA A 57 32.37 -13.94 14.44
CA ALA A 57 32.20 -15.38 14.29
C ALA A 57 31.68 -16.02 15.59
N ASP A 58 32.26 -15.68 16.74
CA ASP A 58 31.82 -16.17 18.06
C ASP A 58 30.38 -15.76 18.39
N ALA A 59 29.93 -14.60 17.89
CA ALA A 59 28.59 -14.10 18.13
C ALA A 59 27.53 -14.77 17.24
N ILE A 60 27.88 -15.10 16.00
CA ILE A 60 26.95 -15.66 15.00
C ILE A 60 27.01 -17.19 14.89
N ALA A 61 28.07 -17.84 15.37
CA ALA A 61 28.25 -19.28 15.35
C ALA A 61 27.49 -20.01 16.46
N THR A 62 27.27 -21.31 16.27
CA THR A 62 26.83 -22.24 17.32
C THR A 62 27.94 -22.43 18.37
N SER A 63 27.60 -22.95 19.55
CA SER A 63 28.56 -23.25 20.62
C SER A 63 29.74 -24.12 20.18
N ASP A 64 29.52 -24.92 19.13
CA ASP A 64 30.48 -25.88 18.62
C ASP A 64 31.41 -25.26 17.56
N GLY A 65 31.11 -24.03 17.10
CA GLY A 65 31.95 -23.26 16.16
C GLY A 65 31.97 -23.76 14.72
N TYR A 66 31.17 -24.77 14.37
CA TYR A 66 31.14 -25.35 13.01
C TYR A 66 30.07 -24.75 12.11
N GLU A 67 29.02 -24.15 12.68
CA GLU A 67 27.88 -23.63 11.94
C GLU A 67 27.44 -22.26 12.45
N PHE A 68 26.70 -21.52 11.62
CA PHE A 68 25.95 -20.36 12.09
C PHE A 68 24.75 -20.80 12.93
N LYS A 69 24.29 -19.96 13.86
CA LYS A 69 22.96 -20.14 14.45
C LYS A 69 21.90 -20.02 13.36
N ASP A 70 20.76 -20.67 13.54
CA ASP A 70 19.74 -20.78 12.48
C ASP A 70 19.18 -19.42 12.03
N GLU A 71 19.08 -18.46 12.96
CA GLU A 71 18.73 -17.07 12.67
C GLU A 71 19.72 -16.41 11.68
N TYR A 72 21.02 -16.66 11.85
CA TYR A 72 22.07 -16.12 10.99
C TYR A 72 22.25 -16.94 9.71
N LYS A 73 21.97 -18.25 9.69
CA LYS A 73 21.90 -19.04 8.45
C LYS A 73 20.85 -18.47 7.50
N THR A 74 19.70 -18.10 8.06
CA THR A 74 18.58 -17.53 7.31
C THR A 74 18.92 -16.12 6.82
N ALA A 75 19.51 -15.29 7.69
CA ALA A 75 19.98 -13.95 7.31
C ALA A 75 21.03 -14.01 6.20
N ALA A 76 22.05 -14.85 6.35
CA ALA A 76 23.15 -15.00 5.40
C ALA A 76 22.65 -15.38 4.00
N ARG A 77 21.68 -16.30 3.92
CA ARG A 77 21.08 -16.72 2.63
C ARG A 77 20.26 -15.62 1.96
N ARG A 78 19.72 -14.68 2.74
CA ARG A 78 18.92 -13.54 2.25
C ARG A 78 19.77 -12.34 1.83
N LEU A 79 21.06 -12.35 2.14
CA LEU A 79 21.98 -11.25 1.82
C LEU A 79 22.70 -11.52 0.50
N PRO A 80 22.26 -10.94 -0.62
CA PRO A 80 23.01 -11.02 -1.87
C PRO A 80 24.28 -10.16 -1.80
N LEU A 81 25.26 -10.51 -2.63
CA LEU A 81 26.53 -9.77 -2.75
C LEU A 81 26.32 -8.26 -2.99
N SER A 82 25.30 -7.90 -3.78
CA SER A 82 24.97 -6.50 -4.05
C SER A 82 24.53 -5.72 -2.81
N THR A 83 23.86 -6.36 -1.86
CA THR A 83 23.48 -5.76 -0.58
C THR A 83 24.70 -5.61 0.32
N LEU A 84 25.54 -6.65 0.41
CA LEU A 84 26.76 -6.61 1.21
C LEU A 84 27.75 -5.52 0.75
N ARG A 85 27.90 -5.33 -0.57
CA ARG A 85 28.71 -4.22 -1.11
C ARG A 85 28.21 -2.83 -0.72
N ARG A 86 26.91 -2.68 -0.48
CA ARG A 86 26.29 -1.41 -0.06
C ARG A 86 26.28 -1.23 1.46
N ALA A 87 26.55 -2.29 2.22
CA ALA A 87 26.47 -2.30 3.69
C ALA A 87 27.67 -1.62 4.38
N GLY A 88 28.63 -1.06 3.62
CA GLY A 88 29.77 -0.33 4.18
C GLY A 88 30.73 -1.22 4.98
N LEU A 89 30.82 -2.50 4.60
CA LEU A 89 31.69 -3.49 5.25
C LEU A 89 33.17 -3.15 5.06
N GLN A 90 33.98 -3.54 6.02
CA GLN A 90 35.43 -3.35 6.00
C GLN A 90 36.14 -4.69 6.11
N VAL A 91 37.44 -4.71 5.79
CA VAL A 91 38.30 -5.87 6.03
C VAL A 91 39.36 -5.58 7.09
N ASP A 92 39.65 -6.57 7.93
CA ASP A 92 40.77 -6.53 8.85
C ASP A 92 42.11 -6.70 8.10
N GLY A 93 43.23 -6.52 8.79
CA GLY A 93 44.57 -6.70 8.22
C GLY A 93 44.90 -8.14 7.79
N ARG A 94 43.97 -9.09 7.98
CA ARG A 94 44.06 -10.49 7.53
C ARG A 94 43.07 -10.81 6.39
N GLY A 95 42.31 -9.82 5.90
CA GLY A 95 41.32 -9.99 4.84
C GLY A 95 39.98 -10.56 5.32
N ARG A 96 39.66 -10.48 6.62
CA ARG A 96 38.38 -10.93 7.18
C ARG A 96 37.40 -9.77 7.27
N LEU A 97 36.14 -10.06 7.01
CA LEU A 97 35.03 -9.12 7.03
C LEU A 97 34.71 -8.66 8.45
N ILE A 98 34.55 -7.33 8.58
CA ILE A 98 34.10 -6.59 9.75
C ILE A 98 32.74 -5.98 9.41
N GLY A 99 31.76 -6.12 10.29
CA GLY A 99 30.39 -5.60 10.18
C GLY A 99 29.39 -6.59 9.59
N ILE A 100 29.77 -7.86 9.39
CA ILE A 100 28.89 -8.87 8.79
C ILE A 100 27.72 -9.19 9.71
N LYS A 101 27.98 -9.25 11.02
CA LYS A 101 26.92 -9.44 12.02
C LYS A 101 25.86 -8.36 11.92
N ASP A 102 26.26 -7.08 11.87
CA ASP A 102 25.32 -5.96 11.81
C ASP A 102 24.49 -6.00 10.52
N ALA A 103 25.10 -6.36 9.39
CA ALA A 103 24.39 -6.56 8.13
C ALA A 103 23.36 -7.71 8.21
N MET A 104 23.68 -8.79 8.93
CA MET A 104 22.76 -9.90 9.19
C MET A 104 21.64 -9.52 10.15
N ASP A 105 21.94 -8.77 11.20
CA ASP A 105 20.94 -8.28 12.16
C ASP A 105 19.95 -7.33 11.47
N GLU A 106 20.44 -6.44 10.61
CA GLU A 106 19.58 -5.58 9.79
C GLU A 106 18.71 -6.39 8.84
N ALA A 107 19.27 -7.42 8.19
CA ALA A 107 18.49 -8.31 7.35
C ALA A 107 17.40 -9.01 8.17
N ASN A 108 17.73 -9.56 9.33
CA ASN A 108 16.75 -10.18 10.22
C ASN A 108 15.64 -9.19 10.61
N GLY A 109 15.99 -7.96 11.02
CA GLY A 109 15.03 -6.92 11.36
C GLY A 109 14.10 -6.53 10.20
N ARG A 110 14.60 -6.44 8.97
CA ARG A 110 13.78 -6.13 7.77
C ARG A 110 12.75 -7.22 7.45
N TYR A 111 13.00 -8.46 7.86
CA TYR A 111 12.11 -9.61 7.61
C TYR A 111 11.25 -9.99 8.81
N VAL A 112 11.45 -9.37 9.98
CA VAL A 112 10.43 -9.36 11.04
C VAL A 112 9.29 -8.48 10.51
N MET A 113 8.27 -9.09 9.91
CA MET A 113 7.09 -8.35 9.46
C MET A 113 6.58 -7.52 10.63
N SER A 114 6.45 -6.20 10.45
CA SER A 114 5.75 -5.40 11.44
C SER A 114 4.32 -5.94 11.56
N GLU A 115 3.74 -5.90 12.76
CA GLU A 115 2.36 -6.33 12.99
C GLU A 115 1.36 -5.64 12.02
N GLU A 116 1.71 -4.46 11.49
CA GLU A 116 0.95 -3.76 10.46
C GLU A 116 1.04 -4.43 9.08
N GLN A 117 2.20 -4.93 8.67
CA GLN A 117 2.35 -5.64 7.39
C GLN A 117 1.68 -7.02 7.41
N ALA A 118 1.63 -7.69 8.56
CA ALA A 118 0.88 -8.93 8.74
C ALA A 118 -0.65 -8.74 8.59
N LYS A 119 -1.16 -7.51 8.77
CA LYS A 119 -2.58 -7.16 8.57
C LYS A 119 -2.93 -6.84 7.11
N VAL A 120 -1.93 -6.72 6.23
CA VAL A 120 -2.16 -6.49 4.79
C VAL A 120 -2.64 -7.81 4.17
N GLY A 121 -3.96 -8.01 4.17
CA GLY A 121 -4.63 -9.19 3.64
C GLY A 121 -5.85 -9.61 4.46
N THR A 122 -5.81 -9.41 5.78
CA THR A 122 -6.96 -9.70 6.66
C THR A 122 -8.01 -8.59 6.63
N ASN A 123 -7.64 -7.38 6.21
CA ASN A 123 -8.53 -6.22 6.15
C ASN A 123 -9.17 -5.94 4.78
N LEU A 124 -8.97 -6.82 3.79
CA LEU A 124 -9.49 -6.65 2.43
C LEU A 124 -11.02 -6.53 2.41
N LYS A 125 -11.72 -7.38 3.16
CA LYS A 125 -13.19 -7.35 3.24
C LYS A 125 -13.71 -6.06 3.87
N GLN A 126 -13.12 -5.60 4.98
CA GLN A 126 -13.58 -4.36 5.63
C GLN A 126 -13.32 -3.14 4.74
N MET A 127 -12.19 -3.10 4.02
CA MET A 127 -11.91 -2.05 3.05
C MET A 127 -12.86 -2.07 1.85
N GLU A 128 -13.25 -3.25 1.36
CA GLU A 128 -14.28 -3.39 0.33
C GLU A 128 -15.64 -2.92 0.84
N ASP A 129 -16.05 -3.34 2.03
CA ASP A 129 -17.31 -2.95 2.66
C ASP A 129 -17.38 -1.43 2.89
N GLU A 130 -16.29 -0.80 3.36
CA GLU A 130 -16.19 0.65 3.51
C GLU A 130 -16.25 1.40 2.17
N ARG A 131 -15.73 0.80 1.09
CA ARG A 131 -15.77 1.38 -0.25
C ARG A 131 -17.17 1.29 -0.84
N VAL A 132 -17.86 0.16 -0.65
CA VAL A 132 -19.25 -0.04 -1.05
C VAL A 132 -20.17 0.91 -0.28
N LYS A 133 -19.99 1.03 1.04
CA LYS A 133 -20.77 1.94 1.88
C LYS A 133 -20.64 3.40 1.43
N ARG A 134 -19.41 3.88 1.17
CA ARG A 134 -19.18 5.24 0.64
C ARG A 134 -19.86 5.47 -0.71
N ARG A 135 -19.85 4.47 -1.59
CA ARG A 135 -20.50 4.57 -2.91
C ARG A 135 -22.03 4.63 -2.78
N ILE A 136 -22.61 3.85 -1.86
CA ILE A 136 -24.05 3.87 -1.58
C ILE A 136 -24.46 5.22 -0.97
N GLU A 137 -23.72 5.73 0.01
CA GLU A 137 -23.99 7.04 0.63
C GLU A 137 -23.89 8.18 -0.40
N GLN A 138 -22.89 8.15 -1.29
CA GLN A 138 -22.79 9.12 -2.38
C GLN A 138 -23.95 9.01 -3.37
N GLY A 139 -24.36 7.79 -3.73
CA GLY A 139 -25.52 7.57 -4.61
C GLY A 139 -26.83 8.06 -3.99
N GLN A 140 -27.02 7.86 -2.68
CA GLN A 140 -28.19 8.37 -1.96
C GLN A 140 -28.20 9.89 -1.88
N LYS A 141 -27.03 10.51 -1.67
CA LYS A 141 -26.91 11.95 -1.64
C LYS A 141 -27.25 12.59 -3.00
N ILE A 142 -26.78 11.99 -4.09
CA ILE A 142 -27.10 12.43 -5.46
C ILE A 142 -28.61 12.31 -5.73
N LEU A 143 -29.24 11.20 -5.34
CA LEU A 143 -30.69 11.01 -5.49
C LEU A 143 -31.50 12.04 -4.71
N GLN A 144 -31.07 12.40 -3.50
CA GLN A 144 -31.74 13.44 -2.71
C GLN A 144 -31.56 14.83 -3.33
N GLU A 145 -30.37 15.15 -3.84
CA GLU A 145 -30.12 16.39 -4.55
C GLU A 145 -30.97 16.47 -5.85
N GLU A 146 -31.07 15.37 -6.60
CA GLU A 146 -31.93 15.27 -7.80
C GLU A 146 -33.43 15.37 -7.45
N GLU A 147 -33.90 14.77 -6.34
CA GLU A 147 -35.28 14.91 -5.88
C GLU A 147 -35.60 16.33 -5.39
N GLU A 148 -34.65 17.00 -4.75
CA GLU A 148 -34.80 18.41 -4.33
C GLU A 148 -34.82 19.35 -5.52
N GLU A 149 -33.97 19.14 -6.54
CA GLU A 149 -33.98 19.88 -7.79
C GLU A 149 -35.29 19.65 -8.58
N ALA A 150 -35.74 18.39 -8.69
CA ALA A 150 -36.99 18.05 -9.37
C ALA A 150 -38.22 18.68 -8.66
N ASN A 151 -38.22 18.74 -7.33
CA ASN A 151 -39.28 19.41 -6.57
C ASN A 151 -39.25 20.93 -6.76
N GLN A 152 -38.06 21.55 -6.80
CA GLN A 152 -37.93 22.99 -7.07
C GLN A 152 -38.40 23.35 -8.49
N GLU A 153 -38.03 22.55 -9.50
CA GLU A 153 -38.51 22.73 -10.87
C GLU A 153 -40.03 22.57 -10.97
N GLN A 154 -40.62 21.56 -10.29
CA GLN A 154 -42.07 21.41 -10.25
C GLN A 154 -42.77 22.59 -9.55
N GLU A 155 -42.22 23.09 -8.44
CA GLU A 155 -42.75 24.27 -7.77
C GLU A 155 -42.68 25.50 -8.68
N GLU A 156 -41.57 25.73 -9.39
CA GLU A 156 -41.41 26.84 -10.34
C GLU A 156 -42.42 26.78 -11.49
N ILE A 157 -42.68 25.58 -12.05
CA ILE A 157 -43.69 25.38 -13.11
C ILE A 157 -45.11 25.65 -12.57
N VAL A 158 -45.41 25.29 -11.33
CA VAL A 158 -46.72 25.53 -10.71
C VAL A 158 -46.92 27.01 -10.36
N TYR A 159 -45.88 27.74 -9.95
CA TYR A 159 -45.96 29.17 -9.68
C TYR A 159 -46.01 30.02 -10.94
N SER A 160 -45.26 29.66 -11.98
CA SER A 160 -45.28 30.36 -13.28
C SER A 160 -46.60 30.19 -14.05
N ASN A 161 -47.29 29.06 -13.88
CA ASN A 161 -48.60 28.81 -14.51
C ASN A 161 -49.80 29.35 -13.72
N LYS A 162 -49.60 29.86 -12.49
CA LYS A 162 -50.67 30.53 -11.75
C LYS A 162 -50.78 31.97 -12.25
N LEU A 163 -51.84 32.25 -13.02
CA LEU A 163 -52.28 33.61 -13.36
C LEU A 163 -52.24 34.52 -12.12
N THR A 164 -51.57 35.66 -12.23
CA THR A 164 -51.52 36.68 -11.17
C THR A 164 -52.94 37.17 -10.84
N GLU A 165 -53.18 37.66 -9.63
CA GLU A 165 -54.52 38.14 -9.22
C GLU A 165 -55.04 39.27 -10.13
N GLU A 166 -54.15 40.08 -10.72
CA GLU A 166 -54.50 41.10 -11.71
C GLU A 166 -54.95 40.50 -13.05
N GLU A 167 -54.34 39.42 -13.52
CA GLU A 167 -54.75 38.72 -14.75
C GLU A 167 -56.02 37.90 -14.56
N LYS A 168 -56.22 37.30 -13.37
CA LYS A 168 -57.50 36.67 -13.01
C LYS A 168 -58.65 37.67 -13.00
N ARG A 169 -58.40 38.94 -12.64
CA ARG A 169 -59.41 40.01 -12.72
C ARG A 169 -59.69 40.44 -14.17
N LYS A 170 -58.69 40.41 -15.04
CA LYS A 170 -58.78 40.80 -16.46
C LYS A 170 -59.45 39.73 -17.34
N TYR A 171 -59.18 38.45 -17.07
CA TYR A 171 -59.65 37.32 -17.90
C TYR A 171 -60.65 36.39 -17.20
N GLY A 172 -60.84 36.51 -15.88
CA GLY A 172 -61.76 35.67 -15.09
C GLY A 172 -63.24 36.08 -15.14
N SER A 173 -63.64 36.95 -16.07
CA SER A 173 -65.04 37.32 -16.28
C SER A 173 -65.70 36.48 -17.37
N THR A 174 -65.81 35.17 -17.15
CA THR A 174 -66.67 34.27 -17.95
C THR A 174 -68.07 34.14 -17.32
N ARG A 175 -68.61 35.21 -16.74
CA ARG A 175 -69.96 35.17 -16.14
C ARG A 175 -71.10 35.31 -17.16
N ASP A 176 -70.80 35.76 -18.38
CA ASP A 176 -71.81 36.01 -19.43
C ASP A 176 -71.52 35.27 -20.75
N LEU A 177 -70.81 34.13 -20.73
CA LEU A 177 -70.80 33.23 -21.89
C LEU A 177 -72.05 32.36 -21.85
N GLN A 178 -73.08 32.83 -22.53
CA GLN A 178 -74.27 32.06 -22.84
C GLN A 178 -73.84 30.79 -23.59
N ALA A 179 -74.29 29.62 -23.15
CA ALA A 179 -73.94 28.35 -23.78
C ALA A 179 -74.30 28.41 -25.28
N PRO A 180 -73.40 28.02 -26.20
CA PRO A 180 -73.73 27.95 -27.61
C PRO A 180 -74.91 27.00 -27.81
N GLU A 181 -75.91 27.42 -28.59
CA GLU A 181 -77.05 26.57 -28.94
C GLU A 181 -76.53 25.29 -29.60
N ALA A 182 -77.01 24.15 -29.10
CA ALA A 182 -76.66 22.84 -29.65
C ALA A 182 -77.25 22.73 -31.05
N TYR A 183 -76.39 22.85 -32.06
CA TYR A 183 -76.70 22.36 -33.40
C TYR A 183 -76.35 20.87 -33.41
N GLU A 184 -77.38 20.01 -33.49
CA GLU A 184 -77.20 18.61 -33.84
C GLU A 184 -76.80 18.54 -35.32
N ASP A 185 -75.51 18.39 -35.58
CA ASP A 185 -74.98 18.00 -36.89
C ASP A 185 -74.83 16.47 -36.87
N GLU A 186 -75.64 15.79 -37.70
CA GLU A 186 -75.68 14.33 -37.84
C GLU A 186 -74.31 13.71 -38.22
N SER A 187 -73.36 14.52 -38.70
CA SER A 187 -72.01 14.05 -39.04
C SER A 187 -71.11 13.70 -37.85
N THR A 188 -71.49 14.11 -36.63
CA THR A 188 -70.66 13.86 -35.42
C THR A 188 -70.83 12.44 -34.86
N GLN A 189 -71.95 11.75 -35.16
CA GLN A 189 -72.20 10.39 -34.66
C GLN A 189 -71.41 9.33 -35.46
N GLU A 190 -71.19 9.53 -36.76
CA GLU A 190 -70.44 8.58 -37.58
C GLU A 190 -68.95 8.51 -37.20
N ALA A 191 -68.37 9.60 -36.67
CA ALA A 191 -66.97 9.62 -36.25
C ALA A 191 -66.72 8.92 -34.89
N GLU A 192 -67.74 8.82 -34.03
CA GLU A 192 -67.60 8.16 -32.72
C GLU A 192 -67.77 6.63 -32.82
N GLU A 193 -68.55 6.12 -33.78
CA GLU A 193 -68.70 4.68 -33.99
C GLU A 193 -67.46 4.01 -34.63
N GLU A 194 -66.65 4.74 -35.39
CA GLU A 194 -65.46 4.18 -36.07
C GLU A 194 -64.28 3.93 -35.11
N ILE A 195 -64.20 4.63 -33.98
CA ILE A 195 -63.09 4.50 -33.02
C ILE A 195 -63.27 3.31 -32.06
N TYR A 196 -64.52 2.91 -31.77
CA TYR A 196 -64.81 1.90 -30.73
C TYR A 196 -65.15 0.51 -31.27
N GLY A 197 -65.25 0.33 -32.60
CA GLY A 197 -65.69 -0.91 -33.26
C GLY A 197 -64.60 -1.71 -33.98
N GLY A 198 -63.32 -1.40 -33.78
CA GLY A 198 -62.21 -2.09 -34.45
C GLY A 198 -61.66 -3.28 -33.67
N ASP A 199 -62.10 -4.49 -34.02
CA ASP A 199 -61.47 -5.76 -33.66
C ASP A 199 -59.94 -5.70 -33.85
N TYR A 200 -59.19 -5.74 -32.75
CA TYR A 200 -57.80 -6.20 -32.78
C TYR A 200 -57.76 -7.70 -32.49
N GLU A 201 -58.20 -8.48 -33.48
CA GLU A 201 -57.72 -9.85 -33.62
C GLU A 201 -56.27 -9.84 -34.13
N ASN A 202 -55.36 -10.30 -33.25
CA ASN A 202 -54.18 -11.17 -33.47
C ASN A 202 -53.04 -10.74 -34.42
N PRO A 203 -51.77 -10.98 -34.01
CA PRO A 203 -51.24 -12.35 -33.88
C PRO A 203 -50.46 -12.68 -32.58
#